data_AF-A0A2S8G1R7-F1
#
_entry.id   AF-A0A2S8G1R7-F1
#
_cell.length_a   1.000
_cell.length_b   1.000
_cell.length_c   1.000
_cell.angle_alpha   90.00
_cell.angle_beta   90.00
_cell.angle_gamma   90.00
#
_symmetry.space_group_name_H-M   'P 1'
#
loop_
_entity.id
_entity.type
_entity.pdbx_description
1 polymer ?
#
loop_
_entity_poly.entity_id
_entity_poly.type
_entity_poly.pdbx_seq_one_letter_code
_entity_poly.pdbx_strand_id
1 'polypeptide(L)'
;MFTPVDDGPSAQGIIEEGGRFSMTTVGDTGAVIGKHEISIVIPGALDGPMLPENMIKSPKKKVLDLPEHFSDPKRSGLQVEVHAGDNNLKLELSDKEGKVITES
;
A
#
# COMPACT_ATOMS: atom_id res chain seq x y z
N MET A 1 -2.48 -0.69 3.57
CA MET A 1 -3.09 -1.03 4.87
C MET A 1 -2.10 -0.71 5.96
N PHE A 2 -2.58 -0.13 7.06
CA PHE A 2 -1.81 0.26 8.23
C PHE A 2 -2.28 -0.62 9.38
N THR A 3 -1.42 -1.52 9.83
CA THR A 3 -1.70 -2.44 10.94
C THR A 3 -1.01 -1.89 12.19
N PRO A 4 -1.74 -1.52 13.25
CA PRO A 4 -1.13 -1.07 14.49
C PRO A 4 -0.18 -2.14 15.04
N VAL A 5 1.01 -1.73 15.48
CA VAL A 5 1.94 -2.60 16.20
C VAL A 5 1.41 -2.90 17.60
N ASP A 6 0.80 -1.89 18.22
CA ASP A 6 0.06 -2.00 19.47
C ASP A 6 -1.39 -2.42 19.20
N ASP A 7 -2.26 -2.33 20.21
CA ASP A 7 -3.67 -2.69 20.07
C ASP A 7 -4.47 -1.61 19.31
N GLY A 8 -5.44 -2.04 18.51
CA GLY A 8 -6.35 -1.15 17.80
C GLY A 8 -6.75 -1.60 16.39
N PRO A 9 -7.76 -0.94 15.81
CA PRO A 9 -8.24 -1.25 14.47
C PRO A 9 -7.26 -0.81 13.38
N SER A 10 -7.07 -1.68 12.37
CA SER A 10 -6.29 -1.34 11.19
C SER A 10 -6.96 -0.26 10.34
N ALA A 11 -6.13 0.55 9.68
CA ALA A 11 -6.59 1.52 8.70
C ALA A 11 -6.35 1.00 7.28
N GLN A 12 -7.27 1.28 6.37
CA GLN A 12 -7.16 0.96 4.95
C GLN A 12 -7.35 2.20 4.08
N GLY A 13 -6.69 2.23 2.93
CA GLY A 13 -6.67 3.38 2.04
C GLY A 13 -6.29 2.97 0.64
N ILE A 14 -6.76 3.74 -0.34
CA ILE A 14 -6.46 3.54 -1.75
C ILE A 14 -5.44 4.60 -2.15
N ILE A 15 -4.36 4.15 -2.81
CA ILE A 15 -3.38 5.06 -3.41
C ILE A 15 -3.97 5.57 -4.72
N GLU A 16 -4.20 6.87 -4.78
CA GLU A 16 -4.70 7.60 -5.93
C GLU A 16 -3.58 7.97 -6.91
N GLU A 17 -3.96 8.57 -8.03
CA GLU A 17 -3.01 9.11 -9.02
C GLU A 17 -2.09 10.16 -8.39
N GLY A 18 -0.79 10.03 -8.62
CA GLY A 18 0.23 10.88 -7.99
C GLY A 18 0.71 10.41 -6.60
N GLY A 19 0.33 9.19 -6.18
CA GLY A 19 0.87 8.56 -4.96
C GLY A 19 0.26 9.08 -3.65
N ARG A 20 -0.79 9.91 -3.73
CA ARG A 20 -1.55 10.37 -2.57
C ARG A 20 -2.49 9.26 -2.09
N PHE A 21 -2.70 9.16 -0.79
CA PHE A 21 -3.65 8.20 -0.21
C PHE A 21 -4.33 8.83 1.00
N SER A 22 -5.57 8.42 1.25
CA SER A 22 -6.30 8.73 2.48
C SER A 22 -6.63 7.44 3.20
N MET A 23 -6.49 7.45 4.51
CA MET A 23 -6.71 6.29 5.36
C MET A 23 -8.08 6.37 6.05
N THR A 24 -8.69 5.22 6.27
CA THR A 24 -9.94 5.07 7.01
C THR A 24 -9.84 3.89 7.97
N THR A 25 -10.29 4.11 9.20
CA THR A 25 -10.34 3.13 10.28
C THR A 25 -11.79 2.95 10.73
N VAL A 26 -12.38 1.77 10.51
CA VAL A 26 -13.77 1.44 10.93
C VAL A 26 -14.82 2.47 10.49
N GLY A 27 -14.60 3.13 9.34
CA GLY A 27 -15.50 4.15 8.79
C GLY A 27 -15.14 5.59 9.16
N ASP A 28 -14.23 5.79 10.11
CA ASP A 28 -13.70 7.11 10.46
C ASP A 28 -12.46 7.45 9.64
N THR A 29 -12.29 8.74 9.32
CA THR A 29 -11.09 9.21 8.61
C THR A 29 -9.87 9.15 9.52
N GLY A 30 -8.78 8.60 9.00
CA GLY A 30 -7.48 8.54 9.68
C GLY A 30 -7.04 7.12 10.01
N ALA A 31 -6.03 7.05 10.88
CA ALA A 31 -5.49 5.84 11.48
C ALA A 31 -5.36 6.10 12.99
N VAL A 32 -5.27 5.04 13.80
CA VAL A 32 -5.00 5.20 15.24
C VAL A 32 -3.62 5.83 15.44
N ILE A 33 -3.42 6.51 16.58
CA ILE A 33 -2.13 7.08 16.92
C ILE A 33 -1.18 5.95 17.32
N GLY A 34 0.08 6.02 16.87
CA GLY A 34 1.13 5.07 17.24
C GLY A 34 1.82 4.43 16.03
N LYS A 35 2.58 3.36 16.31
CA LYS A 35 3.37 2.65 15.29
C LYS A 35 2.49 1.71 14.49
N HIS A 36 2.73 1.68 13.18
CA HIS A 36 2.03 0.82 12.24
C HIS A 36 3.01 0.08 11.33
N GLU A 37 2.73 -1.20 11.11
CA GLU A 37 3.29 -1.99 10.01
C GLU A 37 2.45 -1.78 8.75
N ILE A 38 3.11 -1.54 7.62
CA ILE A 38 2.44 -1.21 6.37
C ILE A 38 2.47 -2.39 5.41
N SER A 39 1.33 -2.71 4.82
CA SER A 39 1.25 -3.58 3.65
C SER A 39 0.58 -2.88 2.47
N ILE A 40 1.02 -3.17 1.25
CA ILE A 40 0.48 -2.61 0.02
C ILE A 40 -0.06 -3.78 -0.80
N VAL A 41 -1.33 -3.68 -1.19
CA VAL A 41 -2.02 -4.71 -1.98
C VAL A 41 -2.45 -4.08 -3.30
N ILE A 42 -2.11 -4.74 -4.41
CA ILE A 42 -2.56 -4.32 -5.75
C ILE A 42 -3.81 -5.13 -6.09
N PRO A 43 -4.99 -4.51 -6.18
CA PRO A 43 -6.19 -5.20 -6.62
C PRO A 43 -6.01 -5.65 -8.08
N GLY A 44 -6.04 -6.96 -8.33
CA GLY A 44 -5.83 -7.58 -9.64
C GLY A 44 -4.55 -8.41 -9.80
N ALA A 45 -3.64 -8.42 -8.82
CA ALA A 45 -2.45 -9.28 -8.84
C ALA A 45 -2.72 -10.75 -8.40
N LEU A 46 -3.98 -11.10 -8.13
CA LEU A 46 -4.43 -12.45 -7.76
C LEU A 46 -4.99 -13.25 -8.94
N ASP A 47 -4.78 -12.82 -10.17
CA ASP A 47 -5.13 -13.63 -11.33
C ASP A 47 -3.98 -14.61 -11.62
N GLY A 48 -4.23 -15.90 -11.37
CA GLY A 48 -3.51 -17.00 -12.01
C GLY A 48 -3.56 -16.88 -13.55
N PRO A 49 -2.99 -17.84 -14.30
CA PRO A 49 -2.76 -17.69 -15.74
C PRO A 49 -4.01 -17.19 -16.47
N MET A 50 -3.97 -15.93 -16.93
CA MET A 50 -5.11 -15.27 -17.58
C MET A 50 -5.46 -16.02 -18.86
N LEU A 51 -6.69 -16.51 -18.95
CA LEU A 51 -7.27 -16.99 -20.21
C LEU A 51 -7.54 -15.78 -21.14
N PRO A 52 -7.25 -15.90 -22.45
CA PRO A 52 -7.19 -14.77 -23.39
C PRO A 52 -8.53 -14.05 -23.64
N GLU A 53 -9.65 -14.57 -23.14
CA GLU A 53 -10.99 -14.09 -23.49
C GLU A 53 -11.52 -12.94 -22.61
N ASN A 54 -10.87 -12.65 -21.48
CA ASN A 54 -11.29 -11.59 -20.53
C ASN A 54 -10.54 -10.25 -20.69
N MET A 55 -9.89 -10.01 -21.83
CA MET A 55 -9.28 -8.70 -22.15
C MET A 55 -10.35 -7.65 -22.51
N ILE A 56 -11.33 -7.41 -21.63
CA ILE A 56 -12.11 -6.17 -21.66
C ILE A 56 -11.18 -5.07 -21.16
N LYS A 57 -10.96 -4.08 -22.02
CA LYS A 57 -10.12 -2.89 -21.88
C LYS A 57 -10.30 -2.17 -20.52
N SER A 58 -9.71 -2.70 -19.47
CA SER A 58 -9.32 -1.87 -18.34
C SER A 58 -8.10 -1.08 -18.83
N PRO A 59 -8.04 0.26 -18.66
CA PRO A 59 -6.81 0.98 -18.94
C PRO A 59 -5.72 0.24 -18.17
N LYS A 60 -4.63 -0.11 -18.87
CA LYS A 60 -3.45 -0.71 -18.26
C LYS A 60 -2.97 0.26 -17.17
N LYS A 61 -3.56 0.21 -15.97
CA LYS A 61 -2.95 0.76 -14.77
C LYS A 61 -1.58 0.13 -14.79
N LYS A 62 -0.53 0.96 -14.89
CA LYS A 62 0.86 0.53 -14.72
C LYS A 62 0.80 -0.48 -13.57
N VAL A 63 0.96 -1.76 -13.89
CA VAL A 63 0.98 -2.79 -12.86
C VAL A 63 2.26 -2.44 -12.14
N LEU A 64 2.10 -1.79 -10.98
CA LEU A 64 3.24 -1.46 -10.14
C LEU A 64 3.87 -2.83 -9.86
N ASP A 65 5.09 -3.04 -10.34
CA ASP A 65 5.80 -4.30 -10.13
C ASP A 65 6.25 -4.29 -8.67
N LEU A 66 5.28 -4.56 -7.80
CA LEU A 66 5.43 -4.50 -6.36
C LEU A 66 5.82 -5.90 -5.90
N PRO A 67 7.00 -6.05 -5.32
CA PRO A 67 7.43 -7.32 -4.76
C PRO A 67 6.41 -7.88 -3.77
N GLU A 68 6.18 -9.18 -3.83
CA GLU A 68 5.16 -9.88 -3.02
C GLU A 68 5.34 -9.64 -1.50
N HIS A 69 6.58 -9.43 -1.06
CA HIS A 69 6.88 -9.18 0.36
C HIS A 69 6.26 -7.89 0.90
N PHE A 70 5.91 -6.91 0.07
CA PHE A 70 5.19 -5.71 0.50
C PHE A 70 3.71 -5.98 0.81
N SER A 71 3.15 -7.11 0.37
CA SER A 71 1.76 -7.49 0.70
C SER A 71 1.62 -8.05 2.11
N ASP A 72 2.72 -8.38 2.78
CA ASP A 72 2.73 -8.89 4.17
C ASP A 72 3.29 -7.82 5.11
N PRO A 73 2.50 -7.32 6.08
CA PRO A 73 2.94 -6.24 6.98
C PRO A 73 4.18 -6.60 7.80
N LYS A 74 4.41 -7.89 8.10
CA LYS A 74 5.58 -8.34 8.86
C LYS A 74 6.84 -8.51 8.01
N ARG A 75 6.67 -8.67 6.69
CA ARG A 75 7.77 -8.91 5.74
C ARG A 75 8.06 -7.69 4.86
N SER A 76 7.16 -6.71 4.81
CA SER A 76 7.33 -5.48 4.04
C SER A 76 8.50 -4.65 4.56
N GLY A 77 8.80 -4.74 5.87
CA GLY A 77 9.79 -3.89 6.53
C GLY A 77 9.37 -2.42 6.58
N LEU A 78 8.15 -2.09 6.16
CA LEU A 78 7.62 -0.73 6.14
C LEU A 78 6.96 -0.43 7.48
N GLN A 79 7.50 0.58 8.17
CA GLN A 79 6.93 1.06 9.43
C GLN A 79 6.73 2.58 9.36
N VAL A 80 5.62 3.04 9.95
CA VAL A 80 5.33 4.45 10.10
C VAL A 80 4.81 4.73 11.50
N GLU A 81 5.02 5.96 11.97
CA GLU A 81 4.45 6.45 13.22
C GLU A 81 3.40 7.51 12.90
N VAL A 82 2.19 7.31 13.40
CA VAL A 82 1.05 8.22 13.23
C VAL A 82 0.92 9.06 14.49
N HIS A 83 0.92 10.37 14.33
CA HIS A 83 0.73 11.33 15.42
C HIS A 83 -0.64 12.01 15.35
N ALA A 84 -1.04 12.70 16.41
CA ALA A 84 -2.26 13.50 16.40
C ALA A 84 -2.14 14.66 15.39
N GLY A 85 -3.18 14.87 14.59
CA GLY A 85 -3.24 15.93 13.57
C GLY A 85 -2.80 15.48 12.19
N ASP A 86 -2.32 16.42 11.37
CA ASP A 86 -1.88 16.15 10.01
C ASP A 86 -0.55 15.37 9.98
N ASN A 87 -0.55 14.25 9.25
CA ASN A 87 0.63 13.42 9.06
C ASN A 87 1.07 13.46 7.59
N ASN A 88 2.33 13.85 7.35
CA ASN A 88 2.94 13.80 6.02
C ASN A 88 3.87 12.58 5.94
N LEU A 89 3.32 11.45 5.49
CA LEU A 89 4.06 10.20 5.37
C LEU A 89 4.59 10.03 3.94
N LYS A 90 5.90 9.83 3.80
CA LYS A 90 6.55 9.45 2.54
C LYS A 90 7.01 8.00 2.66
N LEU A 91 6.40 7.10 1.88
CA LEU A 91 6.81 5.70 1.79
C LEU A 91 7.71 5.52 0.58
N GLU A 92 8.99 5.25 0.82
CA GLU A 92 9.94 4.93 -0.24
C GLU A 92 9.99 3.42 -0.43
N LEU A 93 9.41 2.93 -1.53
CA LEU A 93 9.44 1.52 -1.90
C LEU A 93 10.76 1.25 -2.62
N SER A 94 11.69 0.59 -1.93
CA SER A 94 12.95 0.14 -2.52
C SER A 94 12.96 -1.39 -2.56
N ASP A 95 13.12 -1.97 -3.75
CA ASP A 95 13.42 -3.40 -3.85
C ASP A 95 14.84 -3.67 -3.33
N LYS A 96 15.13 -4.90 -2.90
CA LYS A 96 16.42 -5.31 -2.32
C LYS A 96 17.64 -5.13 -3.24
N GLU A 97 17.44 -4.70 -4.49
CA GLU A 97 18.50 -4.32 -5.42
C GLU A 97 18.86 -2.81 -5.42
N GLY A 98 18.24 -1.97 -4.57
CA GLY A 98 18.61 -0.55 -4.46
C GLY A 98 18.32 0.28 -5.72
N LYS A 99 17.48 -0.23 -6.62
CA LYS A 99 17.04 0.51 -7.79
C LYS A 99 15.84 1.37 -7.40
N VAL A 100 16.09 2.67 -7.20
CA VAL A 100 15.04 3.67 -7.13
C VAL A 100 14.28 3.60 -8.46
N ILE A 101 13.00 3.22 -8.39
CA ILE A 101 12.06 3.30 -9.51
C ILE A 101 11.74 4.79 -9.73
N THR A 102 12.67 5.51 -10.36
CA THR A 102 12.44 6.87 -10.84
C THR A 102 11.88 6.79 -12.26
N GLU A 103 10.74 7.45 -12.49
CA GLU A 103 10.16 7.62 -13.82
C GLU A 103 11.19 8.25 -14.78
N SER A 104 11.29 7.69 -15.99
CA SER A 104 11.95 8.30 -17.16
C SER A 104 10.93 8.48 -18.27
#